data_AF-A0A8T0XTT6-F1
#
_entry.id   AF-A0A8T0XTT6-F1
#
_cell.length_a   1.000
_cell.length_b   1.000
_cell.length_c   1.000
_cell.angle_alpha   90.00
_cell.angle_beta   90.00
_cell.angle_gamma   90.00
#
_symmetry.space_group_name_H-M   'P 1'
#
loop_
_entity.id
_entity.type
_entity.pdbx_description
1 polymer ?
#
loop_
_entity_poly.entity_id
_entity_poly.type
_entity_poly.pdbx_seq_one_letter_code
_entity_poly.pdbx_strand_id
1 'polypeptide(L)'
;MRMLRWFCGHTRRDRVRNEAIRERVGVAPIEEKLIQHRLRWFGHVQRRPPEVPVRSGVLKRVDKVKRDRGRPKLTWDESVKRDLKDWDISEELALDRSAWRLAINVPQP
;
A
#
# COMPACT_ATOMS: atom_id res chain seq x y z
N MET A 1 -14.43 2.50 10.04
CA MET A 1 -14.85 1.92 11.35
C MET A 1 -16.27 2.27 11.78
N ARG A 2 -16.76 3.52 11.61
CA ARG A 2 -18.12 3.90 12.05
C ARG A 2 -19.23 3.02 11.46
N MET A 3 -19.23 2.82 10.14
CA MET A 3 -20.19 1.98 9.44
C MET A 3 -20.10 0.51 9.88
N LEU A 4 -18.89 -0.07 9.94
CA LEU A 4 -18.68 -1.46 10.38
C LEU A 4 -19.19 -1.70 11.80
N ARG A 5 -18.93 -0.74 12.71
CA ARG A 5 -19.42 -0.80 14.09
C ARG A 5 -20.94 -0.69 14.15
N TRP A 6 -21.53 0.25 13.41
CA TRP A 6 -22.99 0.43 13.36
C TRP A 6 -23.69 -0.83 12.85
N PHE A 7 -23.20 -1.43 11.76
CA PHE A 7 -23.71 -2.69 11.22
C PHE A 7 -23.64 -3.84 12.24
N CYS A 8 -22.58 -3.89 13.05
CA CYS A 8 -22.44 -4.89 14.12
C CYS A 8 -23.19 -4.54 15.43
N GLY A 9 -23.93 -3.43 15.47
CA GLY A 9 -24.61 -2.95 16.68
C GLY A 9 -23.68 -2.41 17.77
N HIS A 10 -22.42 -2.12 17.44
CA HIS A 10 -21.42 -1.67 18.42
C HIS A 10 -21.28 -0.16 18.49
N THR A 11 -21.20 0.36 19.71
CA THR A 11 -20.92 1.77 19.98
C THR A 11 -19.49 1.98 20.47
N ARG A 12 -19.09 3.23 20.71
CA ARG A 12 -17.79 3.52 21.36
C ARG A 12 -17.77 3.09 22.84
N ARG A 13 -18.92 2.97 23.50
CA ARG A 13 -19.02 2.60 24.93
C ARG A 13 -18.66 1.14 25.18
N ASP A 14 -18.87 0.28 24.19
CA ASP A 14 -18.58 -1.16 24.29
C ASP A 14 -17.08 -1.47 24.36
N ARG A 15 -16.22 -0.49 24.05
CA ARG A 15 -14.75 -0.60 24.08
C ARG A 15 -14.17 -1.80 23.30
N VAL A 16 -14.94 -2.36 22.37
CA VAL A 16 -14.50 -3.44 21.47
C VAL A 16 -13.39 -2.91 20.58
N ARG A 17 -12.29 -3.66 20.44
CA ARG A 17 -11.15 -3.32 19.57
C ARG A 17 -11.56 -3.30 18.08
N ASN A 18 -10.89 -2.49 17.26
CA ASN A 18 -11.25 -2.40 15.84
C ASN A 18 -10.94 -3.70 15.09
N GLU A 19 -9.93 -4.43 15.55
CA GLU A 19 -9.47 -5.71 15.02
C GLU A 19 -10.58 -6.75 15.14
N ALA A 20 -11.20 -6.87 16.32
CA ALA A 20 -12.33 -7.77 16.55
C ALA A 20 -13.56 -7.44 15.66
N ILE A 21 -13.84 -6.16 15.41
CA ILE A 21 -14.92 -5.76 14.51
C ILE A 21 -14.59 -6.16 13.05
N ARG A 22 -13.34 -6.01 12.63
CA ARG A 22 -12.89 -6.36 11.28
C ARG A 22 -12.90 -7.86 11.04
N GLU A 23 -12.41 -8.63 12.02
CA GLU A 23 -12.44 -10.09 12.02
C GLU A 23 -13.88 -10.62 11.90
N ARG A 24 -14.81 -10.08 12.70
CA ARG A 24 -16.23 -10.45 12.63
C ARG A 24 -16.88 -10.18 11.28
N VAL A 25 -16.45 -9.14 10.56
CA VAL A 25 -17.04 -8.73 9.27
C VAL A 25 -16.28 -9.31 8.07
N GLY A 26 -15.11 -9.91 8.26
CA GLY A 26 -14.29 -10.40 7.15
C GLY A 26 -13.63 -9.28 6.34
N VAL A 27 -13.17 -8.21 6.99
CA VAL A 27 -12.60 -7.03 6.30
C VAL A 27 -11.16 -6.80 6.70
N ALA A 28 -10.25 -6.85 5.72
CA ALA A 28 -8.84 -6.54 5.95
C ALA A 28 -8.60 -5.09 6.43
N PRO A 29 -7.51 -4.82 7.16
CA PRO A 29 -7.10 -3.46 7.51
C PRO A 29 -6.94 -2.56 6.28
N ILE A 30 -7.34 -1.29 6.43
CA ILE A 30 -7.23 -0.31 5.33
C ILE A 30 -5.77 -0.06 4.93
N GLU A 31 -4.84 -0.15 5.89
CA GLU A 31 -3.42 0.05 5.67
C GLU A 31 -2.87 -0.99 4.69
N GLU A 32 -3.21 -2.26 4.88
CA GLU A 32 -2.82 -3.34 3.96
C GLU A 32 -3.38 -3.11 2.55
N LYS A 33 -4.64 -2.66 2.44
CA LYS A 33 -5.23 -2.32 1.13
C LYS A 33 -4.52 -1.15 0.46
N LEU A 34 -4.13 -0.12 1.21
CA LEU A 34 -3.36 1.00 0.69
C LEU A 34 -1.99 0.55 0.18
N ILE A 35 -1.30 -0.31 0.94
CA ILE A 35 -0.03 -0.92 0.53
C ILE A 35 -0.22 -1.74 -0.74
N GLN A 36 -1.22 -2.62 -0.78
CA GLN A 36 -1.57 -3.41 -1.98
C GLN A 36 -1.78 -2.52 -3.20
N HIS A 37 -2.54 -1.42 -3.08
CA HIS A 37 -2.77 -0.50 -4.19
C HIS A 37 -1.49 0.19 -4.66
N ARG A 38 -0.61 0.59 -3.73
CA ARG A 38 0.69 1.20 -4.05
C ARG A 38 1.59 0.20 -4.79
N LEU A 39 1.69 -1.03 -4.31
CA LEU A 39 2.48 -2.10 -4.94
C LEU A 39 1.89 -2.56 -6.28
N ARG A 40 0.56 -2.57 -6.43
CA ARG A 40 -0.10 -2.78 -7.73
C ARG A 40 0.35 -1.75 -8.76
N TRP A 41 0.38 -0.47 -8.38
CA TRP A 41 0.86 0.61 -9.24
C TRP A 41 2.35 0.47 -9.53
N PHE A 42 3.18 0.19 -8.53
CA PHE A 42 4.61 -0.04 -8.71
C PHE A 42 4.90 -1.15 -9.74
N GLY A 43 4.27 -2.31 -9.59
CA GLY A 43 4.44 -3.38 -10.56
C GLY A 43 3.93 -3.01 -11.95
N HIS A 44 2.87 -2.18 -12.07
CA HIS A 44 2.47 -1.63 -13.37
C HIS A 44 3.59 -0.79 -13.98
N VAL A 45 4.16 0.15 -13.21
CA VAL A 45 5.24 1.03 -13.66
C VAL A 45 6.49 0.23 -14.09
N GLN A 46 6.91 -0.77 -13.30
CA GLN A 46 8.12 -1.55 -13.58
C GLN A 46 8.04 -2.39 -14.86
N ARG A 47 6.83 -2.84 -15.24
CA ARG A 47 6.62 -3.62 -16.47
C ARG A 47 6.48 -2.75 -17.72
N ARG A 48 6.45 -1.41 -17.61
CA ARG A 48 6.40 -0.52 -18.78
C ARG A 48 7.79 -0.34 -19.39
N PRO A 49 7.90 -0.10 -20.71
CA PRO A 49 9.15 0.30 -21.33
C PRO A 49 9.68 1.61 -20.70
N PRO A 50 11.01 1.78 -20.54
CA PRO A 50 11.60 2.97 -19.93
C PRO A 50 11.34 4.27 -20.72
N GLU A 51 11.01 4.16 -22.00
CA GLU A 51 10.68 5.28 -22.91
C GLU A 51 9.31 5.89 -22.58
N VAL A 52 8.44 5.15 -21.88
CA VAL A 52 7.08 5.62 -21.57
C VAL A 52 7.12 6.68 -20.48
N PRO A 53 6.42 7.83 -20.65
CA PRO A 53 6.36 8.92 -19.66
C PRO A 53 6.03 8.49 -18.23
N VAL A 54 5.19 7.46 -18.09
CA VAL A 54 4.79 6.89 -16.80
C VAL A 54 5.99 6.30 -16.03
N ARG A 55 6.93 5.65 -16.71
CA ARG A 55 8.11 5.07 -16.07
C ARG A 55 9.19 6.13 -15.87
N SER A 56 9.40 6.97 -16.87
CA SER A 56 10.40 8.03 -16.79
C SER A 56 10.04 9.11 -15.77
N GLY A 57 8.80 9.57 -15.68
CA GLY A 57 8.39 10.61 -14.71
C GLY A 57 8.29 10.13 -13.26
N VAL A 58 8.07 8.83 -13.03
CA VAL A 58 8.02 8.26 -11.68
C VAL A 58 9.42 7.93 -11.15
N LEU A 59 10.31 7.42 -12.01
CA LEU A 59 11.68 7.02 -11.62
C LEU A 59 12.69 8.16 -11.76
N LYS A 60 12.55 9.07 -12.75
CA LYS A 60 13.43 10.24 -12.86
C LYS A 60 12.96 11.30 -11.89
N ARG A 61 13.71 11.48 -10.80
CA ARG A 61 13.49 12.58 -9.86
C ARG A 61 14.32 13.81 -10.20
N VAL A 62 13.75 14.95 -9.87
CA VAL A 62 14.45 16.23 -9.76
C VAL A 62 14.96 16.33 -8.33
N ASP A 63 16.26 16.11 -8.12
CA ASP A 63 16.87 16.03 -6.78
C ASP A 63 16.92 17.38 -6.02
N LYS A 64 16.53 18.48 -6.67
CA LYS A 64 16.72 19.86 -6.19
C LYS A 64 15.41 20.55 -5.81
N VAL A 65 14.62 19.96 -4.92
CA VAL A 65 13.46 20.65 -4.31
C VAL A 65 13.87 21.22 -2.95
N LYS A 66 13.59 22.51 -2.72
CA LYS A 66 13.83 23.18 -1.43
C LYS A 66 13.05 22.44 -0.34
N ARG A 67 13.73 22.05 0.74
CA ARG A 67 13.13 21.29 1.85
C ARG A 67 12.67 22.24 2.96
N ASP A 68 11.47 22.02 3.46
CA ASP A 68 10.95 22.74 4.62
C ASP A 68 11.55 22.23 5.94
N ARG A 69 11.44 23.03 7.00
CA ARG A 69 11.90 22.68 8.34
C ARG A 69 11.01 21.59 8.96
N GLY A 70 11.61 20.49 9.41
CA GLY A 70 10.91 19.35 10.04
C GLY A 70 11.33 17.99 9.46
N ARG A 71 10.66 16.90 9.86
CA ARG A 71 10.88 15.58 9.26
C ARG A 71 10.36 15.61 7.81
N PRO A 72 11.20 15.31 6.81
CA PRO A 72 10.75 15.24 5.43
C PRO A 72 9.61 14.23 5.27
N LYS A 73 8.62 14.56 4.43
CA LYS A 73 7.62 13.58 4.01
C LYS A 73 8.32 12.46 3.27
N LEU A 74 7.92 11.23 3.56
CA LEU A 74 8.37 10.08 2.78
C LEU A 74 7.97 10.28 1.33
N THR A 75 8.95 10.05 0.49
CA THR A 75 8.78 10.05 -0.94
C THR A 75 8.02 8.80 -1.38
N TRP A 76 7.49 8.83 -2.61
CA TRP A 76 6.82 7.65 -3.16
C TRP A 76 7.77 6.45 -3.24
N ASP A 77 9.00 6.65 -3.71
CA ASP A 77 10.05 5.62 -3.78
C ASP A 77 10.40 5.04 -2.41
N GLU A 78 10.65 5.89 -1.40
CA GLU A 78 10.91 5.43 -0.03
C GLU A 78 9.71 4.67 0.56
N SER A 79 8.49 5.11 0.24
CA SER A 79 7.28 4.42 0.69
C SER A 79 7.17 3.02 0.06
N VAL A 80 7.43 2.89 -1.24
CA VAL A 80 7.43 1.60 -1.93
C VAL A 80 8.52 0.69 -1.37
N LYS A 81 9.75 1.19 -1.19
CA LYS A 81 10.85 0.41 -0.62
C LYS A 81 10.54 -0.12 0.78
N ARG A 82 9.89 0.71 1.61
CA ARG A 82 9.43 0.28 2.93
C ARG A 82 8.34 -0.79 2.81
N ASP A 83 7.32 -0.55 1.99
CA ASP A 83 6.22 -1.50 1.78
C ASP A 83 6.73 -2.87 1.28
N LEU A 84 7.68 -2.89 0.35
CA LEU A 84 8.35 -4.12 -0.13
C LEU A 84 9.09 -4.84 0.99
N LYS A 85 9.81 -4.10 1.82
CA LYS A 85 10.53 -4.65 2.96
C LYS A 85 9.57 -5.20 4.02
N ASP A 86 8.51 -4.48 4.33
CA ASP A 86 7.52 -4.88 5.34
C ASP A 86 6.78 -6.17 4.94
N TRP A 87 6.63 -6.42 3.63
CA TRP A 87 5.98 -7.61 3.08
C TRP A 87 6.95 -8.70 2.62
N ASP A 88 8.27 -8.47 2.78
CA ASP A 88 9.34 -9.37 2.33
C ASP A 88 9.22 -9.76 0.84
N ILE A 89 8.93 -8.77 -0.01
CA ILE A 89 8.77 -8.97 -1.46
C ILE A 89 9.98 -8.37 -2.20
N SER A 90 10.64 -9.18 -3.03
CA SER A 90 11.67 -8.71 -3.93
C SER A 90 11.09 -7.80 -5.02
N GLU A 91 11.77 -6.69 -5.30
CA GLU A 91 11.44 -5.76 -6.39
C GLU A 91 11.43 -6.46 -7.76
N GLU A 92 12.32 -7.42 -7.99
CA GLU A 92 12.46 -8.15 -9.25
C GLU A 92 11.22 -8.99 -9.57
N LEU A 93 10.49 -9.41 -8.54
CA LEU A 93 9.23 -10.16 -8.68
C LEU A 93 8.17 -9.36 -9.45
N ALA A 94 8.31 -8.03 -9.52
CA ALA A 94 7.39 -7.19 -10.28
C ALA A 94 7.36 -7.52 -11.78
N LEU A 95 8.40 -8.16 -12.33
CA LEU A 95 8.43 -8.56 -13.74
C LEU A 95 7.49 -9.75 -14.02
N ASP A 96 7.39 -10.70 -13.10
CA ASP A 96 6.41 -11.78 -13.20
C ASP A 96 5.04 -11.30 -12.72
N ARG A 97 4.12 -11.09 -13.67
CA ARG A 97 2.77 -10.60 -13.39
C ARG A 97 1.97 -11.56 -12.49
N SER A 98 2.18 -12.86 -12.64
CA SER A 98 1.43 -13.88 -11.91
C SER A 98 1.89 -13.96 -10.46
N ALA A 99 3.21 -14.11 -10.25
CA ALA A 99 3.81 -14.12 -8.93
C ALA A 99 3.60 -12.79 -8.20
N TRP A 100 3.70 -11.66 -8.89
CA TRP A 100 3.41 -10.34 -8.32
C TRP A 100 1.97 -10.23 -7.78
N ARG A 101 0.98 -10.72 -8.55
CA ARG A 101 -0.42 -10.67 -8.12
C ARG A 101 -0.67 -11.51 -6.88
N LEU A 102 -0.01 -12.65 -6.76
CA LEU A 102 -0.10 -13.52 -5.60
C LEU A 102 0.58 -12.88 -4.38
N ALA A 103 1.80 -12.39 -4.55
CA ALA A 103 2.59 -11.80 -3.47
C ALA A 103 1.92 -10.56 -2.85
N ILE A 104 1.29 -9.69 -3.66
CA ILE A 104 0.63 -8.49 -3.14
C ILE A 104 -0.84 -8.72 -2.74
N ASN A 105 -1.31 -9.96 -2.77
CA ASN A 105 -2.72 -10.23 -2.49
C ASN A 105 -3.02 -10.08 -1.00
N VAL A 106 -3.86 -9.09 -0.65
CA VAL A 106 -4.44 -8.97 0.68
C VAL A 106 -5.73 -9.78 0.71
N PRO A 107 -5.75 -10.98 1.33
CA PRO A 107 -6.95 -11.77 1.46
C PRO A 107 -8.00 -10.97 2.23
N GLN A 108 -9.27 -11.18 1.89
CA GLN A 108 -10.35 -10.82 2.80
C GLN A 108 -10.56 -12.06 3.69
N PRO A 109 -10.52 -11.93 5.02
CA PRO A 109 -10.81 -13.03 5.92
C PRO A 109 -12.26 -13.53 5.78
#